data_AF-A0A7D9DSZ3-F1
#
_entry.id   AF-A0A7D9DSZ3-F1
#
_cell.length_a   1.000
_cell.length_b   1.000
_cell.length_c   1.000
_cell.angle_alpha   90.00
_cell.angle_beta   90.00
_cell.angle_gamma   90.00
#
_symmetry.space_group_name_H-M   'P 1'
#
loop_
_entity.id
_entity.type
_entity.pdbx_description
1 polymer ?
#
loop_
_entity_poly.entity_id
_entity_poly.type
_entity_poly.pdbx_seq_one_letter_code
_entity_poly.pdbx_strand_id
1 'polypeptide(L)'
;MYHILTNEERIKAFARSDVKVDAFKGGSFVLFGGTVNGKFLELLPDKKITMLWRFNSWPAAHNSTVTIELNQKDDRTELKFSQTGIPTSDFERTKQGWKQYYWSSIKQTFGIGMKYF
;
A
#
# COMPACT_ATOMS: atom_id res chain seq x y z
N MET A 1 8.19 -5.69 7.41
CA MET A 1 6.97 -5.13 6.77
C MET A 1 7.29 -4.04 5.75
N TYR A 2 8.16 -3.08 6.08
CA TYR A 2 8.56 -1.98 5.18
C TYR A 2 8.97 -2.44 3.78
N HIS A 3 9.94 -3.36 3.69
CA HIS A 3 10.42 -3.88 2.40
C HIS A 3 9.34 -4.55 1.55
N ILE A 4 8.28 -5.12 2.15
CA ILE A 4 7.20 -5.76 1.40
C ILE A 4 6.40 -4.72 0.61
N LEU A 5 6.35 -3.48 1.09
CA LEU A 5 5.58 -2.39 0.50
C LEU A 5 6.42 -1.42 -0.32
N THR A 6 7.74 -1.60 -0.36
CA THR A 6 8.67 -0.72 -1.09
C THR A 6 9.53 -1.46 -2.11
N ASN A 7 9.70 -2.78 -2.00
CA ASN A 7 10.50 -3.54 -2.96
C ASN A 7 9.60 -4.12 -4.08
N GLU A 8 9.98 -3.88 -5.33
CA GLU A 8 9.24 -4.31 -6.51
C GLU A 8 9.00 -5.84 -6.54
N GLU A 9 10.02 -6.65 -6.30
CA GLU A 9 9.91 -8.11 -6.35
C GLU A 9 8.93 -8.63 -5.29
N ARG A 10 8.99 -8.06 -4.08
CA ARG A 10 8.07 -8.42 -3.00
C ARG A 10 6.64 -8.00 -3.31
N ILE A 11 6.47 -6.83 -3.92
CA ILE A 11 5.15 -6.35 -4.34
C ILE A 11 4.60 -7.23 -5.45
N LYS A 12 5.42 -7.56 -6.44
CA LYS A 12 5.07 -8.49 -7.52
C LYS A 12 4.67 -9.86 -6.99
N ALA A 13 5.34 -10.36 -5.96
CA ALA A 13 5.02 -11.64 -5.33
C ALA A 13 3.58 -11.69 -4.76
N PHE A 14 3.11 -10.61 -4.12
CA PHE A 14 1.75 -10.58 -3.57
C PHE A 14 0.70 -10.06 -4.56
N ALA A 15 1.07 -9.18 -5.50
CA ALA A 15 0.17 -8.59 -6.48
C ALA A 15 -0.12 -9.54 -7.66
N ARG A 16 0.74 -10.54 -7.89
CA ARG A 16 0.63 -11.56 -8.96
C ARG A 16 0.31 -10.97 -10.34
N SER A 17 0.86 -9.79 -10.62
CA SER A 17 0.58 -9.01 -11.83
C SER A 17 1.78 -8.10 -12.14
N ASP A 18 1.74 -7.42 -13.28
CA ASP A 18 2.73 -6.39 -13.61
C ASP A 18 2.70 -5.24 -12.59
N VAL A 19 3.90 -4.94 -12.11
CA VAL A 19 4.19 -3.98 -11.06
C VAL A 19 5.42 -3.20 -11.50
N LYS A 20 5.38 -1.87 -11.32
CA LYS A 20 6.54 -0.98 -11.46
C LYS A 20 6.64 -0.13 -10.21
N VAL A 21 7.79 -0.13 -9.55
CA VAL A 21 7.95 0.57 -8.26
C VAL A 21 9.29 1.29 -8.21
N ASP A 22 9.23 2.62 -8.18
CA ASP A 22 10.38 3.48 -7.93
C ASP A 22 10.45 3.83 -6.44
N ALA A 23 11.19 3.03 -5.68
CA ALA A 23 11.20 3.04 -4.21
C ALA A 23 12.05 4.18 -3.57
N PHE A 24 11.83 5.43 -3.99
CA PHE A 24 12.50 6.60 -3.42
C PHE A 24 11.51 7.74 -3.16
N LYS A 25 11.92 8.74 -2.38
CA LYS A 25 11.08 9.92 -2.10
C LYS A 25 10.77 10.65 -3.41
N GLY A 26 9.51 10.68 -3.80
CA GLY A 26 9.05 11.24 -5.06
C GLY A 26 9.03 10.23 -6.23
N GLY A 27 9.41 8.98 -6.01
CA GLY A 27 9.25 7.92 -7.01
C GLY A 27 7.79 7.50 -7.16
N SER A 28 7.44 6.99 -8.34
CA SER A 28 6.09 6.56 -8.68
C SER A 28 5.93 5.05 -8.57
N PHE A 29 4.70 4.59 -8.45
CA PHE A 29 4.39 3.16 -8.55
C PHE A 29 3.14 2.90 -9.36
N VAL A 30 3.11 1.74 -9.99
CA VAL A 30 1.99 1.22 -10.76
C VAL A 30 1.81 -0.24 -10.37
N LEU A 31 0.61 -0.59 -9.88
CA LEU A 31 0.28 -1.90 -9.35
C LEU A 31 -0.93 -2.48 -10.08
N PHE A 32 -1.10 -3.80 -10.00
CA PHE A 32 -2.25 -4.51 -10.56
C PHE A 32 -2.47 -4.20 -12.05
N GLY A 33 -1.39 -4.22 -12.84
CA GLY A 33 -1.44 -3.97 -14.28
C GLY A 33 -1.92 -2.57 -14.67
N GLY A 34 -1.73 -1.57 -13.82
CA GLY A 34 -2.15 -0.18 -14.08
C GLY A 34 -3.45 0.24 -13.41
N THR A 35 -4.15 -0.68 -12.74
CA THR A 35 -5.39 -0.39 -12.02
C THR A 35 -5.16 0.59 -10.88
N VAL A 36 -4.02 0.46 -10.20
CA VAL A 36 -3.61 1.32 -9.09
C VAL A 36 -2.32 2.02 -9.47
N ASN A 37 -2.27 3.33 -9.22
CA ASN A 37 -1.06 4.11 -9.40
C ASN A 37 -0.91 5.15 -8.29
N GLY A 38 0.30 5.66 -8.14
CA GLY A 38 0.61 6.56 -7.06
C GLY A 38 2.05 7.02 -7.04
N LYS A 39 2.40 7.74 -5.97
CA LYS A 39 3.72 8.36 -5.79
C LYS A 39 4.11 8.32 -4.32
N PHE A 40 5.34 7.93 -4.01
CA PHE A 40 5.88 8.01 -2.66
C PHE A 40 6.16 9.47 -2.29
N LEU A 41 5.56 9.94 -1.20
CA LEU A 41 5.78 11.26 -0.63
C LEU A 41 6.88 11.25 0.42
N GLU A 42 6.94 10.18 1.22
CA GLU A 42 7.91 10.01 2.29
C GLU A 42 8.16 8.52 2.52
N LEU A 43 9.43 8.15 2.65
CA LEU A 43 9.89 6.80 2.92
C LEU A 43 10.89 6.86 4.07
N LEU A 44 10.46 6.46 5.26
CA LEU A 44 11.29 6.28 6.43
C LEU A 44 11.47 4.77 6.66
N PRO A 45 12.68 4.24 6.44
CA PRO A 45 12.97 2.82 6.62
C PRO A 45 12.46 2.29 7.94
N ASP A 46 11.69 1.20 7.89
CA ASP A 46 11.10 0.49 9.02
C ASP A 46 10.23 1.31 10.00
N LYS A 47 9.89 2.56 9.62
CA LYS A 47 9.09 3.47 10.46
C LYS A 47 7.82 3.96 9.79
N LYS A 48 7.91 4.46 8.55
CA LYS A 48 6.79 5.16 7.92
C LYS A 48 6.87 5.16 6.41
N ILE A 49 5.73 4.98 5.76
CA ILE A 49 5.54 5.13 4.32
C ILE A 49 4.36 6.08 4.12
N THR A 50 4.59 7.20 3.45
CA THR A 50 3.53 8.11 3.01
C THR A 50 3.52 8.12 1.49
N MET A 51 2.35 7.91 0.88
CA MET A 51 2.21 7.86 -0.56
C MET A 51 0.87 8.42 -1.04
N LEU A 52 0.89 9.03 -2.22
CA LEU A 52 -0.32 9.24 -3.00
C LEU A 52 -0.75 7.92 -3.62
N TRP A 53 -2.05 7.67 -3.61
CA TRP A 53 -2.65 6.46 -4.10
C TRP A 53 -3.97 6.77 -4.80
N ARG A 54 -4.22 6.13 -5.93
CA ARG A 54 -5.50 6.23 -6.64
C ARG A 54 -5.77 5.00 -7.47
N PHE A 55 -7.06 4.78 -7.75
CA PHE A 55 -7.46 3.97 -8.89
C PHE A 55 -7.33 4.77 -10.18
N ASN A 56 -7.04 4.08 -11.28
CA ASN A 56 -7.06 4.67 -12.62
C ASN A 56 -8.46 5.17 -13.01
N SER A 57 -9.53 4.58 -12.46
CA SER A 57 -10.91 4.96 -12.70
C SER A 57 -11.36 6.21 -11.96
N TRP A 58 -10.56 6.74 -11.02
CA TRP A 58 -10.89 7.98 -10.32
C TRP A 58 -10.74 9.20 -11.23
N PRO A 59 -11.43 10.32 -10.92
CA PRO A 59 -11.30 11.55 -11.68
C PRO A 59 -9.85 12.02 -11.83
N ALA A 60 -9.54 12.70 -12.94
CA ALA A 60 -8.23 13.31 -13.14
C ALA A 60 -7.86 14.21 -11.94
N ALA A 61 -6.60 14.20 -11.53
CA ALA A 61 -6.08 14.89 -10.35
C ALA A 61 -6.65 14.47 -8.97
N HIS A 62 -7.59 13.53 -8.90
CA HIS A 62 -8.05 12.98 -7.62
C HIS A 62 -7.07 11.92 -7.09
N ASN A 63 -6.41 12.22 -5.98
CA ASN A 63 -5.50 11.31 -5.29
C ASN A 63 -5.89 11.22 -3.81
N SER A 64 -5.80 10.02 -3.25
CA SER A 64 -5.84 9.82 -1.81
C SER A 64 -4.43 9.77 -1.24
N THR A 65 -4.29 10.14 0.03
CA THR A 65 -3.03 10.05 0.75
C THR A 65 -3.09 8.85 1.68
N VAL A 66 -2.21 7.89 1.47
CA VAL A 66 -2.02 6.71 2.31
C VAL A 66 -0.82 6.94 3.21
N THR A 67 -1.00 6.74 4.51
CA THR A 67 0.05 6.74 5.52
C THR A 67 0.08 5.39 6.22
N ILE A 68 1.23 4.75 6.20
CA ILE A 68 1.49 3.48 6.85
C ILE A 68 2.60 3.72 7.87
N GLU A 69 2.28 3.58 9.15
CA GLU A 69 3.25 3.66 10.24
C GLU A 69 3.55 2.25 10.73
N LEU A 70 4.83 1.94 10.87
CA LEU A 70 5.32 0.66 11.34
C LEU A 70 5.94 0.88 12.72
N ASN A 71 5.39 0.19 13.71
CA ASN A 71 5.90 0.20 15.06
C ASN A 71 6.41 -1.20 15.40
N GLN A 72 7.73 -1.35 15.40
CA GLN A 72 8.35 -2.61 15.75
C GLN A 72 8.37 -2.77 17.27
N LYS A 73 7.70 -3.82 17.76
CA LYS A 73 7.73 -4.30 19.13
C LYS A 73 8.58 -5.56 19.20
N ASP A 74 8.89 -6.00 20.42
CA ASP A 74 9.77 -7.15 20.66
C ASP A 74 9.27 -8.45 20.03
N ASP A 75 7.94 -8.66 19.99
CA ASP A 75 7.30 -9.89 19.51
C ASP A 75 6.55 -9.72 18.17
N ARG A 76 6.32 -8.49 17.73
CA ARG A 76 5.47 -8.18 16.57
C ARG A 76 5.76 -6.84 15.92
N THR A 77 5.34 -6.65 14.68
CA THR A 77 5.27 -5.34 14.05
C THR A 77 3.82 -4.89 14.00
N GLU A 78 3.51 -3.78 14.67
CA GLU A 78 2.20 -3.14 14.55
C GLU A 78 2.22 -2.24 13.30
N LEU A 79 1.24 -2.43 12.42
CA LEU A 79 1.02 -1.58 11.26
C LEU A 79 -0.21 -0.72 11.52
N LYS A 80 -0.02 0.59 11.50
CA LYS A 80 -1.13 1.56 11.51
C LYS A 80 -1.33 2.10 10.10
N PHE A 81 -2.49 1.81 9.54
CA PHE A 81 -2.89 2.24 8.21
C PHE A 81 -3.89 3.39 8.30
N SER A 82 -3.65 4.46 7.56
CA SER A 82 -4.59 5.55 7.37
C SER A 82 -4.63 5.95 5.91
N GLN A 83 -5.82 6.21 5.38
CA GLN A 83 -5.99 6.71 4.03
C GLN A 83 -7.06 7.81 4.01
N THR A 84 -6.70 8.97 3.48
CA THR A 84 -7.58 10.15 3.41
C THR A 84 -7.73 10.65 1.98
N GLY A 85 -8.82 11.35 1.67
CA GLY A 85 -9.08 11.85 0.31
C GLY A 85 -9.60 10.80 -0.67
N ILE A 86 -10.14 9.67 -0.18
CA ILE A 86 -10.83 8.69 -1.02
C ILE A 86 -12.17 9.29 -1.50
N PRO A 87 -12.53 9.21 -2.79
CA PRO A 87 -13.87 9.56 -3.25
C PRO A 87 -14.93 8.76 -2.49
N THR A 88 -15.99 9.42 -2.02
CA THR A 88 -17.06 8.77 -1.23
C THR A 88 -17.68 7.57 -1.96
N SER A 89 -17.81 7.66 -3.28
CA SER A 89 -18.32 6.58 -4.15
C SER A 89 -17.48 5.30 -4.12
N ASP A 90 -16.17 5.44 -3.90
CA ASP A 90 -15.18 4.37 -4.00
C ASP A 90 -14.60 3.97 -2.63
N PHE A 91 -15.12 4.52 -1.53
CA PHE A 91 -14.64 4.24 -0.18
C PHE A 91 -14.68 2.74 0.14
N GLU A 92 -15.84 2.11 -0.02
CA GLU A 92 -16.02 0.68 0.27
C GLU A 92 -15.16 -0.19 -0.66
N ARG A 93 -15.10 0.14 -1.95
CA ARG A 93 -14.26 -0.56 -2.93
C ARG A 93 -12.77 -0.47 -2.55
N THR A 94 -12.31 0.70 -2.12
CA THR A 94 -10.93 0.93 -1.70
C THR A 94 -10.60 0.14 -0.44
N LYS A 95 -11.48 0.19 0.56
CA LYS A 95 -11.35 -0.56 1.81
C LYS A 95 -11.28 -2.07 1.57
N GLN A 96 -12.16 -2.61 0.72
CA GLN A 96 -12.14 -4.02 0.33
C GLN A 96 -10.87 -4.37 -0.46
N GLY A 97 -10.44 -3.49 -1.36
CA GLY A 97 -9.22 -3.66 -2.14
C GLY A 97 -7.97 -3.82 -1.27
N TRP A 98 -7.81 -2.96 -0.25
CA TRP A 98 -6.73 -3.09 0.73
C TRP A 98 -6.78 -4.42 1.48
N LYS A 99 -7.96 -4.81 1.97
CA LYS A 99 -8.14 -6.06 2.72
C LYS A 99 -7.84 -7.31 1.90
N GLN A 100 -8.32 -7.36 0.66
CA GLN A 100 -8.21 -8.54 -0.20
C GLN A 100 -6.86 -8.62 -0.88
N TYR A 101 -6.38 -7.54 -1.49
CA TYR A 101 -5.20 -7.61 -2.36
C TYR A 101 -3.89 -7.30 -1.66
N TYR A 102 -3.90 -6.53 -0.56
CA TYR A 102 -2.70 -6.24 0.22
C TYR A 102 -2.65 -7.11 1.47
N TRP A 103 -3.59 -6.94 2.40
CA TRP A 103 -3.49 -7.56 3.72
C TRP A 103 -3.61 -9.08 3.69
N SER A 104 -4.60 -9.61 2.97
CA SER A 104 -4.74 -11.07 2.81
C SER A 104 -3.57 -11.67 2.05
N SER A 105 -3.11 -11.02 0.98
CA SER A 105 -1.97 -11.51 0.18
C SER A 105 -0.65 -11.47 0.97
N ILE A 106 -0.41 -10.42 1.75
CA ILE A 106 0.78 -10.32 2.62
C ILE A 106 0.72 -11.39 3.71
N LYS A 107 -0.44 -11.60 4.33
CA LYS A 107 -0.64 -12.68 5.31
C LYS A 107 -0.37 -14.06 4.70
N GLN A 108 -0.89 -14.32 3.49
CA GLN A 108 -0.68 -15.60 2.79
C GLN A 108 0.77 -15.80 2.35
N THR A 109 1.42 -14.75 1.83
CA THR A 109 2.76 -14.84 1.23
C THR A 109 3.86 -14.87 2.28
N PHE A 110 3.70 -14.14 3.39
CA PHE A 110 4.74 -13.96 4.39
C PHE A 110 4.37 -14.52 5.78
N GLY A 111 3.21 -15.17 5.92
CA GLY A 111 2.77 -15.78 7.19
C GLY A 111 2.48 -14.77 8.31
N ILE A 112 2.29 -13.49 7.99
CA ILE A 112 2.12 -12.42 8.98
C ILE A 112 0.69 -12.44 9.53
N GLY A 113 0.55 -12.75 10.83
CA GLY A 113 -0.73 -12.63 11.54
C GLY A 113 -1.15 -11.17 11.69
N MET A 114 -2.17 -10.74 10.95
CA MET A 114 -2.76 -9.40 11.09
C MET A 114 -4.02 -9.46 11.97
N LYS A 115 -4.08 -8.60 12.99
CA LYS A 115 -5.32 -8.27 13.71
C LYS A 115 -5.83 -6.93 13.19
N TYR A 116 -7.08 -6.91 12.75
CA TYR A 116 -7.79 -5.69 12.42
C TYR A 116 -8.43 -5.17 13.70
N PHE A 117 -8.16 -3.92 14.07
CA PHE A 117 -8.82 -3.21 15.15
C PHE A 117 -9.74 -2.15 14.55
#